data_AF-A0A3D9HP08-F1
#
_entry.id   AF-A0A3D9HP08-F1
#
_cell.length_a   1.000
_cell.length_b   1.000
_cell.length_c   1.000
_cell.angle_alpha   90.00
_cell.angle_beta   90.00
_cell.angle_gamma   90.00
#
_symmetry.space_group_name_H-M   'P 1'
#
loop_
_entity.id
_entity.type
_entity.pdbx_description
1 polymer ?
#
loop_
_entity_poly.entity_id
_entity_poly.type
_entity_poly.pdbx_seq_one_letter_code
_entity_poly.pdbx_strand_id
1 'polypeptide(L)'
;MKESFITLKQVSLKNNCPECYNNKGLQLTFEQKIVETKFYKSITPNVNHSLECLVCNTIIYPVQWTDDIERVFEYQQKTIKPKKTSKYLKKASWIAVLFFILIAIIIAILAIYTSL
;
A
#
# COMPACT_ATOMS: atom_id res chain seq x y z
N MET A 1 -4.42 13.48 -0.36
CA MET A 1 -3.69 12.22 -0.67
C MET A 1 -4.47 11.10 -0.03
N LYS A 2 -4.82 10.05 -0.78
CA LYS A 2 -5.56 8.90 -0.25
C LYS A 2 -4.62 7.72 -0.16
N GLU A 3 -4.56 7.10 1.01
CA GLU A 3 -3.85 5.84 1.22
C GLU A 3 -4.82 4.69 1.00
N SER A 4 -4.37 3.66 0.30
CA SER A 4 -5.11 2.41 0.11
C SER A 4 -4.15 1.24 0.18
N PHE A 5 -4.67 0.02 0.34
CA PHE A 5 -3.85 -1.16 0.54
C PHE A 5 -4.24 -2.25 -0.47
N ILE A 6 -3.25 -3.01 -0.93
CA ILE A 6 -3.48 -4.27 -1.67
C ILE A 6 -3.08 -5.42 -0.75
N THR A 7 -4.00 -6.33 -0.50
CA THR A 7 -3.70 -7.60 0.16
C THR A 7 -2.69 -8.40 -0.68
N LEU A 8 -1.53 -8.67 -0.11
CA LEU A 8 -0.48 -9.51 -0.70
C LEU A 8 -0.69 -10.98 -0.35
N LYS A 9 -1.07 -11.25 0.90
CA LYS A 9 -1.24 -12.60 1.42
C LYS A 9 -2.18 -12.57 2.63
N GLN A 10 -2.98 -13.61 2.77
CA GLN A 10 -3.83 -13.84 3.93
C GLN A 10 -3.66 -15.30 4.33
N VAL A 11 -3.36 -15.56 5.59
CA VAL A 11 -3.03 -16.89 6.10
C VAL A 11 -3.76 -17.14 7.42
N SER A 12 -4.49 -18.24 7.50
CA SER A 12 -5.05 -18.69 8.77
C SER A 12 -3.97 -19.41 9.60
N LEU A 13 -3.80 -18.99 10.85
CA LEU A 13 -2.86 -19.62 11.80
C LEU A 13 -3.60 -20.68 12.63
N LYS A 14 -2.90 -21.76 13.00
CA LYS A 14 -3.43 -22.83 13.87
C LYS A 14 -3.11 -22.63 15.35
N ASN A 15 -2.51 -21.48 15.69
CA ASN A 15 -2.18 -21.10 17.06
C ASN A 15 -3.44 -20.72 17.85
N ASN A 16 -3.36 -20.80 19.17
CA ASN A 16 -4.42 -20.33 20.05
C ASN A 16 -4.46 -18.80 20.07
N CYS A 17 -5.66 -18.22 19.97
CA CYS A 17 -5.87 -16.80 20.17
C CYS A 17 -5.51 -16.40 21.63
N PRO A 18 -4.66 -15.37 21.85
CA PRO A 18 -4.34 -14.89 23.20
C PRO A 18 -5.55 -14.37 24.00
N GLU A 19 -6.60 -13.93 23.31
CA GLU A 19 -7.80 -13.35 23.92
C GLU A 19 -8.88 -14.38 24.25
N CYS A 20 -9.18 -15.30 23.31
CA CYS A 20 -10.29 -16.25 23.45
C CYS A 20 -9.88 -17.73 23.45
N TYR A 21 -8.57 -18.02 23.37
CA TYR A 21 -7.96 -19.35 23.40
C TYR A 21 -8.42 -20.33 22.31
N ASN A 22 -9.23 -19.88 21.35
CA ASN A 22 -9.64 -20.70 20.21
C ASN A 22 -8.48 -20.89 19.22
N ASN A 23 -8.34 -22.10 18.68
CA ASN A 23 -7.26 -22.49 17.77
C ASN A 23 -7.58 -22.35 16.26
N LYS A 24 -8.78 -21.86 15.91
CA LYS A 24 -9.27 -21.78 14.53
C LYS A 24 -9.65 -20.36 14.08
N GLY A 25 -9.27 -19.33 14.83
CA GLY A 25 -9.70 -17.95 14.55
C GLY A 25 -8.62 -17.02 13.99
N LEU A 26 -7.34 -17.31 14.23
CA LEU A 26 -6.27 -16.37 13.90
C LEU A 26 -6.05 -16.26 12.39
N GLN A 27 -6.05 -15.03 11.88
CA GLN A 27 -5.82 -14.72 10.48
C GLN A 27 -4.79 -13.58 10.36
N LEU A 28 -3.67 -13.91 9.75
CA LEU A 28 -2.58 -12.99 9.46
C LEU A 28 -2.71 -12.46 8.04
N THR A 29 -2.82 -11.15 7.90
CA THR A 29 -2.97 -10.46 6.62
C THR A 29 -1.75 -9.57 6.40
N PHE A 30 -1.16 -9.65 5.21
CA PHE A 30 -0.10 -8.76 4.75
C PHE A 30 -0.63 -7.89 3.62
N GLU A 31 -0.43 -6.59 3.73
CA GLU A 31 -0.94 -5.63 2.75
C GLU A 31 0.12 -4.62 2.35
N GLN A 32 0.18 -4.27 1.08
CA GLN A 32 1.10 -3.28 0.56
C GLN A 32 0.40 -1.93 0.39
N LYS A 33 1.04 -0.87 0.88
CA LYS A 33 0.52 0.49 0.77
C LYS A 33 0.61 1.03 -0.65
N ILE A 34 -0.50 1.57 -1.12
CA ILE A 34 -0.61 2.43 -2.29
C ILE A 34 -0.85 3.85 -1.81
N VAL A 35 -0.13 4.78 -2.44
CA VAL A 35 -0.40 6.20 -2.33
C VAL A 35 -1.06 6.69 -3.61
N GLU A 36 -2.22 7.32 -3.48
CA GLU A 36 -2.96 7.83 -4.62
C GLU A 36 -3.27 9.33 -4.46
N THR A 37 -2.98 10.09 -5.52
CA THR A 37 -3.31 11.50 -5.64
C THR A 37 -4.14 11.73 -6.91
N LYS A 38 -4.55 12.97 -7.17
CA LYS A 38 -5.20 13.34 -8.44
C LYS A 38 -4.26 13.13 -9.64
N PHE A 39 -2.96 13.30 -9.43
CA PHE A 39 -1.93 13.36 -10.47
C PHE A 39 -1.20 12.04 -10.68
N TYR A 40 -1.06 11.22 -9.64
CA TYR A 40 -0.32 9.97 -9.75
C TYR A 40 -0.87 8.87 -8.82
N LYS A 41 -0.47 7.64 -9.10
CA LYS A 41 -0.63 6.47 -8.24
C LYS A 41 0.74 5.84 -8.01
N SER A 42 1.09 5.54 -6.78
CA SER A 42 2.38 4.95 -6.40
C SER A 42 2.16 3.65 -5.63
N ILE A 43 2.78 2.56 -6.08
CA ILE A 43 2.95 1.33 -5.29
C ILE A 43 4.21 1.54 -4.44
N THR A 44 4.06 1.56 -3.12
CA THR A 44 5.17 1.82 -2.20
C THR A 44 5.84 0.51 -1.76
N PRO A 45 7.09 0.52 -1.28
CA PRO A 45 7.71 -0.69 -0.72
C PRO A 45 7.12 -1.08 0.65
N ASN A 46 6.28 -0.23 1.25
CA ASN A 46 5.79 -0.42 2.61
C ASN A 46 4.74 -1.54 2.64
N VAL A 47 5.06 -2.61 3.36
CA VAL A 47 4.14 -3.71 3.66
C VAL A 47 3.77 -3.63 5.13
N ASN A 48 2.47 -3.55 5.39
CA ASN A 48 1.89 -3.64 6.71
C ASN A 48 1.38 -5.06 6.95
N HIS A 49 1.17 -5.39 8.21
CA HIS A 49 0.56 -6.64 8.62
C HIS A 49 -0.50 -6.39 9.69
N SER A 50 -1.47 -7.29 9.77
CA SER A 50 -2.47 -7.34 10.83
C SER A 50 -2.74 -8.80 11.19
N LEU A 51 -2.95 -9.05 12.48
CA LEU A 51 -3.41 -10.32 13.00
C LEU A 51 -4.78 -10.08 13.63
N GLU A 52 -5.79 -10.81 13.17
CA GLU A 52 -7.16 -10.75 13.69
C GLU A 52 -7.61 -12.14 14.12
N CYS A 53 -8.40 -12.23 15.18
CA CYS A 53 -9.14 -13.44 15.50
C CYS A 53 -10.57 -13.33 14.99
N LEU A 54 -10.94 -14.13 13.98
CA LEU A 54 -12.28 -14.15 13.40
C LEU A 54 -13.34 -14.79 14.30
N VAL A 55 -12.94 -15.42 15.41
CA VAL A 55 -13.86 -16.06 16.37
C VAL A 55 -14.37 -15.06 17.40
N CYS A 56 -13.50 -14.19 17.91
CA CYS A 56 -13.87 -13.15 18.88
C CYS A 56 -13.82 -11.74 18.28
N ASN A 57 -13.62 -11.63 16.96
CA ASN A 57 -13.62 -10.39 16.17
C ASN A 57 -12.71 -9.30 16.75
N THR A 58 -11.52 -9.70 17.20
CA THR A 58 -10.55 -8.79 17.82
C THR A 58 -9.24 -8.75 17.06
N ILE A 59 -8.63 -7.57 17.02
CA ILE A 59 -7.28 -7.39 16.49
C ILE A 59 -6.29 -7.80 17.58
N ILE A 60 -5.35 -8.67 17.22
CA ILE A 60 -4.30 -9.16 18.12
C ILE A 60 -3.02 -8.38 17.84
N TYR A 61 -2.69 -7.44 18.72
CA TYR A 61 -1.50 -6.60 18.60
C TYR A 61 -0.23 -7.37 18.95
N PRO A 62 0.95 -6.98 18.42
CA PRO A 62 2.21 -7.67 18.67
C PRO A 62 2.55 -7.90 20.15
N VAL A 63 2.17 -6.98 21.04
CA VAL A 63 2.37 -7.13 22.49
C VAL A 63 1.61 -8.32 23.11
N GLN A 64 0.57 -8.81 22.43
CA GLN A 64 -0.24 -9.97 22.84
C GLN A 64 0.26 -11.27 22.20
N TRP A 65 1.26 -11.23 21.32
CA TRP A 65 1.72 -12.42 20.60
C TRP A 65 2.49 -13.34 21.53
N THR A 66 2.25 -14.63 21.38
CA THR A 66 3.08 -15.67 22.01
C THR A 66 4.29 -15.96 21.13
N ASP A 67 5.32 -16.58 21.69
CA ASP A 67 6.53 -17.00 20.95
C ASP A 67 6.20 -17.86 19.72
N ASP A 68 5.15 -18.69 19.82
CA ASP A 68 4.69 -19.52 18.71
C ASP A 68 4.03 -18.70 17.59
N ILE A 69 3.30 -17.64 17.93
CA ILE A 69 2.71 -16.71 16.96
C ILE A 69 3.83 -15.92 16.28
N GLU A 70 4.80 -15.40 17.03
CA GLU A 70 5.95 -14.64 16.52
C GLU A 70 6.74 -15.49 15.51
N ARG A 71 7.06 -16.74 15.85
CA ARG A 71 7.80 -17.64 14.95
C ARG A 71 7.06 -17.89 13.64
N VAL A 72 5.75 -18.11 13.70
CA VAL A 72 4.94 -18.33 12.50
C VAL A 72 4.85 -17.03 11.69
N PHE A 73 4.69 -15.88 12.35
CA PHE A 73 4.70 -14.57 11.71
C PHE A 73 6.00 -14.34 10.94
N GLU A 74 7.17 -14.50 11.57
CA GLU A 74 8.48 -14.33 10.93
C GLU A 74 8.65 -15.22 9.70
N TYR A 75 8.22 -16.49 9.80
CA TYR A 75 8.22 -17.41 8.67
C TYR A 75 7.35 -16.87 7.52
N GLN A 76 6.10 -16.50 7.81
CA GLN A 76 5.20 -15.97 6.79
C GLN A 76 5.73 -14.68 6.17
N GLN A 77 6.29 -13.78 6.99
CA GLN A 77 6.86 -12.50 6.55
C GLN A 77 7.99 -12.72 5.53
N LYS A 78 8.89 -13.68 5.76
CA LYS A 78 9.96 -14.06 4.81
C LYS A 78 9.43 -14.56 3.46
N THR A 79 8.20 -15.09 3.42
CA THR A 79 7.59 -15.56 2.17
C THR A 79 6.91 -14.45 1.36
N ILE A 80 6.74 -13.26 1.92
CA ILE A 80 6.06 -12.15 1.24
C ILE A 80 6.95 -11.60 0.13
N LYS A 81 6.37 -11.51 -1.06
CA LYS A 81 6.98 -10.86 -2.23
C LYS A 81 6.17 -9.60 -2.54
N PRO A 82 6.62 -8.40 -2.10
CA PRO A 82 5.92 -7.15 -2.40
C PRO A 82 5.80 -6.95 -3.90
N LYS A 83 4.72 -6.29 -4.36
CA LYS A 83 4.64 -5.87 -5.75
C LYS A 83 5.74 -4.86 -6.03
N LYS A 84 6.27 -4.90 -7.26
CA LYS A 84 7.31 -3.97 -7.71
C LYS A 84 6.88 -2.54 -7.48
N THR A 85 7.73 -1.77 -6.81
CA THR A 85 7.52 -0.35 -6.57
C THR A 85 7.47 0.41 -7.89
N SER A 86 6.46 1.26 -8.06
CA SER A 86 6.26 2.00 -9.30
C SER A 86 5.41 3.24 -9.07
N LYS A 87 5.62 4.25 -9.92
CA LYS A 87 4.83 5.48 -9.96
C LYS A 87 4.23 5.64 -11.33
N TYR A 88 2.90 5.75 -11.39
CA TYR A 88 2.14 5.94 -12.61
C TYR A 88 1.50 7.33 -12.61
N LEU A 89 1.75 8.10 -13.66
CA LEU A 89 1.06 9.36 -13.88
C LEU A 89 -0.37 9.09 -14.35
N LYS A 90 -1.31 9.82 -13.78
CA LYS A 90 -2.72 9.79 -14.17
C LYS A 90 -2.98 10.76 -15.31
N LYS A 91 -4.16 10.62 -15.94
CA LYS A 91 -4.63 11.51 -17.01
C LYS A 91 -4.51 12.99 -16.64
N ALA A 92 -4.81 13.37 -15.39
CA ALA A 92 -4.70 14.75 -14.93
C ALA A 92 -3.27 15.30 -15.02
N SER A 93 -2.24 14.49 -14.78
CA SER A 93 -0.85 14.92 -14.98
C SER A 93 -0.53 15.14 -16.44
N TRP A 94 -0.97 14.24 -17.32
CA TRP A 94 -0.75 14.39 -18.76
C TRP A 94 -1.46 15.62 -19.32
N ILE A 95 -2.68 15.91 -18.87
CA ILE A 95 -3.40 17.13 -19.23
C ILE A 95 -2.63 18.37 -18.76
N ALA A 96 -2.15 18.37 -17.51
CA ALA A 96 -1.36 19.48 -16.98
C ALA A 96 -0.07 19.69 -17.79
N VAL A 97 0.64 18.62 -18.14
CA VAL A 97 1.85 18.68 -18.98
C VAL A 97 1.55 19.27 -20.35
N LEU A 98 0.50 18.80 -21.03
CA LEU A 98 0.08 19.34 -22.33
C LEU A 98 -0.28 20.83 -22.25
N PHE A 99 -0.99 21.23 -21.19
CA PHE A 99 -1.36 22.62 -20.95
C PHE A 99 -0.13 23.52 -20.80
N PHE A 100 0.85 23.12 -20.00
CA PHE A 100 2.10 23.89 -19.83
C PHE A 100 2.93 23.96 -21.11
N ILE A 101 2.96 22.88 -21.91
CA ILE A 101 3.64 22.88 -23.21
C ILE A 101 3.00 23.90 -24.16
N LEU A 102 1.66 23.92 -24.26
CA LEU A 102 0.95 24.88 -25.10
C LEU A 102 1.22 26.33 -24.69
N ILE A 103 1.21 26.62 -23.39
CA ILE A 103 1.53 27.96 -22.88
C ILE A 103 2.97 28.36 -23.24
N ALA A 104 3.93 27.47 -23.06
CA ALA A 104 5.33 27.75 -23.39
C ALA A 104 5.52 28.08 -24.87
N ILE A 105 4.82 27.37 -25.77
CA ILE A 105 4.84 27.64 -27.21
C ILE A 105 4.26 29.04 -27.51
N ILE A 106 3.12 29.39 -26.90
CA ILE A 106 2.49 30.72 -27.10
C ILE A 106 3.44 31.83 -26.65
N ILE A 107 4.06 31.68 -25.48
CA ILE A 107 5.02 32.65 -24.94
C ILE A 107 6.23 32.79 -25.87
N ALA A 108 6.78 31.68 -26.37
CA ALA A 108 7.92 31.70 -27.29
C ALA A 108 7.57 32.43 -28.60
N ILE A 109 6.38 32.19 -29.17
CA ILE A 109 5.93 32.88 -30.38
C ILE A 109 5.79 34.38 -30.14
N LEU A 110 5.16 34.79 -29.03
CA LEU A 110 5.00 36.21 -28.68
C LEU A 110 6.36 36.89 -28.45
N ALA A 111 7.30 36.21 -27.80
CA ALA A 111 8.66 36.72 -27.59
C ALA A 111 9.41 36.93 -28.91
N ILE A 112 9.30 35.97 -29.85
CA ILE A 112 9.90 36.10 -31.19
C ILE A 112 9.26 37.27 -31.94
N TYR A 113 7.93 37.36 -31.94
CA TYR A 113 7.20 38.40 -32.67
C TYR A 113 7.48 39.82 -32.14
N THR A 114 7.68 39.97 -30.83
CA THR A 114 8.04 41.25 -30.22
C THR A 114 9.50 41.64 -30.42
N SER A 115 10.36 40.69 -30.79
CA SER A 115 11.78 40.92 -31.07
C SER A 115 12.10 41.19 -32.55
N LEU A 116 11.11 41.05 -33.43
CA LEU A 116 11.19 41.27 -34.88
C LEU A 116 10.70 42.67 -35.23
#